data_AF-A0AAW0MJH1-F1
#
_entry.id   AF-A0AAW0MJH1-F1
#
_cell.length_a   1.000
_cell.length_b   1.000
_cell.length_c   1.000
_cell.angle_alpha   90.00
_cell.angle_beta   90.00
_cell.angle_gamma   90.00
#
_symmetry.space_group_name_H-M   'P 1'
#
loop_
_entity.id
_entity.type
_entity.pdbx_description
1 polymer ?
#
loop_
_entity_poly.entity_id
_entity_poly.type
_entity_poly.pdbx_seq_one_letter_code
_entity_poly.pdbx_strand_id
1 'polypeptide(L)'
;MSKSETKTPPTLYVVDEDDGKDLDFLLPPRQVIGPDERGVKKVVEYKFDDEGNEVKKTTTTRVQKLAETQLSKRAMERRAWPKFGDAVHDDVGARLTMVSAEDIFLERPRPHGSSSFS
;
A
#
# COMPACT_ATOMS: atom_id res chain seq x y z
N MET A 1 -58.57 -11.11 -25.28
CA MET A 1 -58.55 -11.90 -24.04
C MET A 1 -57.36 -11.42 -23.22
N SER A 2 -57.61 -10.54 -22.26
CA SER A 2 -56.58 -9.92 -21.42
C SER A 2 -56.32 -10.80 -20.20
N LYS A 3 -55.07 -11.17 -19.93
CA LYS A 3 -54.69 -11.75 -18.63
C LYS A 3 -54.39 -10.61 -17.66
N SER A 4 -55.13 -10.53 -16.57
CA SER A 4 -54.83 -9.65 -15.45
C SER A 4 -53.81 -10.33 -14.55
N GLU A 5 -52.62 -9.73 -14.42
CA GLU A 5 -51.56 -10.18 -13.52
C GLU A 5 -51.71 -9.41 -12.20
N THR A 6 -52.00 -10.13 -11.13
CA THR A 6 -52.23 -9.58 -9.79
C THR A 6 -50.89 -9.25 -9.14
N LYS A 7 -50.53 -7.96 -9.09
CA LYS A 7 -49.29 -7.51 -8.45
C LYS A 7 -49.53 -7.32 -6.95
N THR A 8 -49.01 -8.25 -6.16
CA THR A 8 -48.95 -8.22 -4.69
C THR A 8 -48.34 -6.90 -4.21
N PRO A 9 -48.91 -6.20 -3.21
CA PRO A 9 -48.32 -4.97 -2.69
C PRO A 9 -47.00 -5.30 -1.96
N PRO A 10 -45.97 -4.44 -2.06
CA PRO A 10 -44.73 -4.63 -1.35
C PRO A 10 -44.99 -4.54 0.17
N THR A 11 -44.65 -5.60 0.88
CA THR A 11 -44.53 -5.61 2.35
C THR A 11 -43.57 -4.53 2.78
N LEU A 12 -44.10 -3.51 3.48
CA LEU A 12 -43.29 -2.55 4.23
C LEU A 12 -42.70 -3.30 5.43
N TYR A 13 -41.41 -3.58 5.37
CA TYR A 13 -40.65 -4.04 6.51
C TYR A 13 -40.58 -2.89 7.52
N VAL A 14 -41.14 -3.13 8.71
CA VAL A 14 -40.89 -2.30 9.89
C VAL A 14 -39.43 -2.54 10.25
N VAL A 15 -38.58 -1.53 10.08
CA VAL A 15 -37.20 -1.58 10.54
C VAL A 15 -37.24 -1.15 12.00
N ASP A 16 -37.11 -2.11 12.92
CA ASP A 16 -36.94 -1.81 14.34
C ASP A 16 -35.61 -1.05 14.52
N GLU A 17 -35.67 0.11 15.19
CA GLU A 17 -34.58 1.09 15.32
C GLU A 17 -33.41 0.62 16.23
N ASP A 18 -33.39 -0.64 16.67
CA ASP A 18 -32.47 -1.14 17.72
C ASP A 18 -31.18 -1.80 17.16
N ASP A 19 -31.12 -2.14 15.88
CA ASP A 19 -29.96 -2.78 15.25
C ASP A 19 -29.19 -1.80 14.36
N GLY A 20 -28.59 -0.77 14.96
CA GLY A 20 -27.76 0.24 14.27
C GLY A 20 -26.52 -0.28 13.52
N LYS A 21 -26.33 -1.60 13.43
CA LYS A 21 -25.25 -2.26 12.68
C LYS A 21 -25.66 -2.78 11.31
N ASP A 22 -26.97 -2.90 11.05
CA ASP A 22 -27.46 -3.47 9.79
C ASP A 22 -27.77 -2.38 8.76
N LEU A 23 -27.83 -1.10 9.13
CA LEU A 23 -28.16 0.00 8.21
C LEU A 23 -27.05 0.35 7.20
N ASP A 24 -25.90 -0.32 7.25
CA ASP A 24 -24.78 -0.10 6.33
C ASP A 24 -25.16 -0.35 4.84
N PHE A 25 -26.22 -1.12 4.55
CA PHE A 25 -26.72 -1.30 3.18
C PHE A 25 -27.38 -0.05 2.58
N LEU A 26 -27.77 0.92 3.42
CA LEU A 26 -28.32 2.21 2.99
C LEU A 26 -27.22 3.18 2.55
N LEU A 27 -25.98 2.92 2.98
CA LEU A 27 -24.86 3.79 2.69
C LEU A 27 -24.38 3.59 1.24
N PRO A 28 -23.90 4.66 0.58
CA PRO A 28 -23.30 4.54 -0.73
C PRO A 28 -22.14 3.53 -0.73
N PRO A 29 -21.95 2.75 -1.81
CA PRO A 29 -20.87 1.79 -1.89
C PRO A 29 -19.51 2.46 -1.79
N ARG A 30 -18.54 1.78 -1.15
CA ARG A 30 -17.15 2.23 -1.03
C ARG A 30 -16.57 2.56 -2.41
N GLN A 31 -16.11 3.79 -2.59
CA GLN A 31 -15.49 4.24 -3.83
C GLN A 31 -13.97 4.28 -3.68
N VAL A 32 -13.26 3.60 -4.58
CA VAL A 32 -11.81 3.66 -4.68
C VAL A 32 -11.46 4.38 -5.97
N ILE A 33 -11.00 5.63 -5.82
CA ILE A 33 -10.49 6.43 -6.92
C ILE A 33 -8.99 6.19 -6.95
N GLY A 34 -8.52 5.67 -8.09
CA GLY A 34 -7.17 5.16 -8.30
C GLY A 34 -6.06 6.19 -8.03
N PRO A 35 -4.80 5.75 -8.06
CA PRO A 35 -3.66 6.64 -7.93
C PRO A 35 -3.69 7.68 -9.06
N ASP A 36 -3.80 8.96 -8.69
CA ASP A 36 -3.69 10.08 -9.64
C ASP A 36 -2.28 10.17 -10.24
N GLU A 37 -2.06 11.12 -11.16
CA GLU A 37 -0.75 11.39 -11.77
C GLU A 37 0.38 11.66 -10.74
N ARG A 38 0.01 11.99 -9.50
CA ARG A 38 0.92 12.24 -8.36
C ARG A 38 1.05 11.03 -7.42
N GLY A 39 0.48 9.88 -7.80
CA GLY A 39 0.51 8.62 -7.05
C GLY A 39 -0.50 8.56 -5.89
N VAL A 40 -1.48 9.45 -5.83
CA VAL A 40 -2.42 9.55 -4.71
C VAL A 40 -3.68 8.74 -4.96
N LYS A 41 -3.90 7.71 -4.15
CA LYS A 41 -5.13 6.93 -4.08
C LYS A 41 -6.11 7.59 -3.12
N LYS A 42 -7.37 7.74 -3.52
CA LYS A 42 -8.45 8.22 -2.64
C LYS A 42 -9.47 7.12 -2.41
N VAL A 43 -9.78 6.84 -1.15
CA VAL A 43 -10.82 5.91 -0.75
C VAL A 43 -11.89 6.71 -0.01
N VAL A 44 -13.12 6.67 -0.53
CA VAL A 44 -14.28 7.31 0.08
C VAL A 44 -15.20 6.23 0.63
N GLU A 45 -15.49 6.32 1.92
CA GLU A 45 -16.38 5.44 2.67
C GLU A 45 -17.35 6.29 3.47
N TYR A 46 -18.58 5.81 3.66
CA TYR A 46 -19.57 6.43 4.52
C TYR A 46 -19.77 5.51 5.73
N LYS A 47 -20.06 6.09 6.89
CA LYS A 47 -20.43 5.34 8.12
C LYS A 47 -21.39 6.19 8.96
N PHE A 48 -22.18 5.55 9.82
CA PHE A 48 -22.87 6.26 10.89
C PHE A 48 -21.90 6.56 12.04
N ASP A 49 -22.02 7.73 12.66
CA ASP A 49 -21.33 8.05 13.91
C ASP A 49 -22.14 7.60 15.13
N ASP A 50 -21.58 7.79 16.33
CA ASP A 50 -22.21 7.35 17.58
C ASP A 50 -23.49 8.16 17.92
N GLU A 51 -23.74 9.25 17.18
CA GLU A 51 -24.94 10.09 17.26
C GLU A 51 -25.97 9.71 16.18
N GLY A 52 -25.68 8.70 15.34
CA GLY A 52 -26.55 8.24 14.27
C GLY A 52 -26.50 9.08 13.00
N ASN A 53 -25.57 10.03 12.87
CA ASN A 53 -25.41 10.85 11.67
C ASN A 53 -24.53 10.14 10.63
N GLU A 54 -24.89 10.29 9.35
CA GLU A 54 -24.07 9.80 8.25
C GLU A 54 -22.82 10.68 8.06
N VAL A 55 -21.63 10.10 8.19
CA VAL A 55 -20.35 10.79 8.00
C VAL A 55 -19.51 10.18 6.88
N LYS A 56 -18.90 11.06 6.08
CA LYS A 56 -17.99 10.69 4.98
C LYS A 56 -16.54 10.58 5.48
N LYS A 57 -15.95 9.41 5.38
CA LYS A 57 -14.52 9.16 5.54
C LYS A 57 -13.80 9.23 4.19
N THR A 58 -12.84 10.13 4.07
CA THR A 58 -11.97 10.21 2.89
C THR A 58 -10.54 9.88 3.28
N THR A 59 -10.09 8.66 2.97
CA THR A 59 -8.71 8.23 3.21
C THR A 59 -7.89 8.47 1.95
N THR A 60 -6.90 9.36 2.05
CA THR A 60 -6.00 9.71 0.95
C THR A 60 -4.62 9.08 1.19
N THR A 61 -4.22 8.14 0.34
CA THR A 61 -2.93 7.43 0.45
C THR A 61 -2.03 7.81 -0.72
N ARG A 62 -0.89 8.46 -0.45
CA ARG A 62 0.09 8.78 -1.48
C ARG A 62 1.10 7.63 -1.63
N VAL A 63 1.08 6.96 -2.77
CA VAL A 63 2.07 5.97 -3.16
C VAL A 63 3.29 6.71 -3.71
N GLN A 64 4.27 7.00 -2.86
CA GLN A 64 5.54 7.56 -3.31
C GLN A 64 6.50 6.43 -3.65
N LYS A 65 7.03 6.42 -4.88
CA LYS A 65 8.12 5.52 -5.31
C LYS A 65 9.48 5.99 -4.78
N LEU A 66 9.58 6.26 -3.47
CA LEU A 66 10.83 6.76 -2.89
C LEU A 66 11.95 5.70 -2.82
N ALA A 67 11.63 4.41 -2.95
CA ALA A 67 12.58 3.34 -2.65
C ALA A 67 12.69 2.22 -3.70
N GLU A 68 11.95 2.26 -4.81
CA GLU A 68 12.02 1.18 -5.83
C GLU A 68 13.41 1.05 -6.47
N THR A 69 14.22 2.11 -6.46
CA THR A 69 15.58 2.07 -7.02
C THR A 69 16.64 1.55 -6.06
N GLN A 70 16.39 1.53 -4.75
CA GLN A 70 17.45 1.24 -3.78
C GLN A 70 17.48 -0.24 -3.38
N LEU A 71 16.33 -0.90 -3.18
CA LEU A 71 16.29 -2.31 -2.73
C LEU A 71 15.02 -3.04 -3.14
N SER A 72 15.18 -4.30 -3.54
CA SER A 72 14.05 -5.22 -3.70
C SER A 72 13.42 -5.56 -2.34
N LYS A 73 12.13 -5.96 -2.33
CA LYS A 73 11.44 -6.43 -1.11
C LYS A 73 12.24 -7.50 -0.36
N ARG A 74 12.77 -8.49 -1.08
CA ARG A 74 13.64 -9.54 -0.53
C ARG A 74 14.91 -8.99 0.09
N ALA A 75 15.51 -7.94 -0.50
CA ALA A 75 16.70 -7.31 0.07
C ALA A 75 16.38 -6.56 1.37
N MET A 76 15.20 -5.94 1.50
CA MET A 76 14.76 -5.34 2.76
C MET A 76 14.55 -6.40 3.85
N GLU A 77 13.87 -7.50 3.51
CA GLU A 77 13.65 -8.61 4.45
C GLU A 77 14.96 -9.16 5.00
N ARG A 78 15.97 -9.37 4.13
CA ARG A 78 17.30 -9.84 4.56
C ARG A 78 18.02 -8.86 5.49
N ARG A 79 17.87 -7.55 5.28
CA ARG A 79 18.46 -6.54 6.17
C ARG A 79 17.79 -6.49 7.55
N ALA A 80 16.54 -6.92 7.63
CA ALA A 80 15.77 -6.98 8.87
C ALA A 80 15.99 -8.29 9.65
N TRP A 81 16.77 -9.24 9.14
CA TRP A 81 17.05 -10.48 9.87
C TRP A 81 17.86 -10.21 11.15
N PRO A 82 17.50 -10.86 12.27
CA PRO A 82 18.26 -10.73 13.49
C PRO A 82 19.67 -11.32 13.28
N LYS A 83 20.66 -10.66 13.87
CA LYS A 83 22.02 -11.20 13.97
C LYS A 83 22.02 -12.45 14.85
N PHE A 84 23.00 -13.33 14.66
CA PHE A 84 23.12 -14.59 15.39
C PHE A 84 24.58 -14.87 15.75
N GLY A 85 24.81 -15.82 16.68
CA GLY A 85 26.15 -16.14 17.18
C GLY A 85 26.80 -14.93 17.87
N ASP A 86 28.10 -14.74 17.64
CA ASP A 86 28.87 -13.66 18.26
C ASP A 86 28.41 -12.25 17.80
N ALA A 87 27.77 -12.17 16.62
CA ALA A 87 27.27 -10.91 16.07
C ALA A 87 25.98 -10.41 16.77
N VAL A 88 25.40 -11.17 17.70
CA VAL A 88 24.23 -10.71 18.49
C VAL A 88 24.56 -9.46 19.32
N HIS A 89 25.82 -9.32 19.75
CA HIS A 89 26.29 -8.18 20.54
C HIS A 89 26.76 -7.00 19.68
N ASP A 90 26.82 -7.18 18.36
CA ASP A 90 27.21 -6.10 17.46
C ASP A 90 26.06 -5.10 17.35
N ASP A 91 26.28 -3.87 17.84
CA ASP A 91 25.36 -2.77 17.57
C ASP A 91 25.33 -2.47 16.05
N VAL A 92 24.24 -1.89 15.56
CA VAL A 92 24.07 -1.51 14.13
C VAL A 92 25.12 -0.49 13.68
N GLY A 93 25.77 0.19 14.64
CA GLY A 93 26.90 1.10 14.42
C GLY A 93 28.28 0.57 14.82
N ALA A 94 28.40 -0.69 15.29
CA ALA A 94 29.68 -1.27 15.65
C ALA A 94 30.52 -1.49 14.38
N ARG A 95 31.52 -0.62 14.17
CA ARG A 95 32.45 -0.68 13.03
C ARG A 95 33.47 -1.80 13.20
N LEU A 96 33.00 -3.04 13.31
CA LEU A 96 33.88 -4.22 13.36
C LEU A 96 34.68 -4.36 12.06
N THR A 97 34.06 -3.98 10.93
CA THR A 97 34.74 -3.86 9.65
C THR A 97 35.38 -2.49 9.51
N MET A 98 36.69 -2.47 9.27
CA MET A 98 37.41 -1.26 8.87
C MET A 98 37.09 -0.95 7.41
N VAL A 99 36.79 0.31 7.11
CA VAL A 99 36.70 0.80 5.73
C VAL A 99 38.12 1.21 5.31
N SER A 100 38.64 0.62 4.23
CA SER A 100 39.91 1.05 3.61
C SER A 100 39.77 2.49 3.12
N ALA A 101 40.73 3.34 3.44
CA ALA A 101 40.76 4.74 3.00
C ALA A 101 41.57 4.94 1.71
N GLU A 102 42.17 3.86 1.20
CA GLU A 102 42.99 3.86 0.00
C GLU A 102 42.14 3.81 -1.27
N ASP A 103 42.52 4.61 -2.28
CA ASP A 103 41.90 4.58 -3.59
C ASP A 103 42.39 3.37 -4.40
N ILE A 104 41.48 2.46 -4.76
CA ILE A 104 41.77 1.28 -5.57
C ILE A 104 41.34 1.53 -7.01
N PHE A 105 42.30 1.66 -7.91
CA PHE A 105 42.03 1.83 -9.34
C PHE A 105 41.66 0.50 -9.99
N LEU A 106 40.43 0.39 -10.49
CA LEU A 106 39.95 -0.75 -11.26
C LEU A 106 40.02 -0.44 -12.75
N GLU A 107 41.18 -0.68 -13.38
CA GLU A 107 41.31 -0.59 -14.84
C GLU A 107 40.71 -1.84 -15.49
N ARG A 108 39.83 -1.65 -16.49
CA ARG A 108 39.37 -2.75 -17.34
C ARG A 108 40.42 -2.95 -18.45
N PRO A 109 41.17 -4.07 -18.48
CA PRO A 109 42.11 -4.31 -19.55
C PRO A 109 41.35 -4.36 -20.88
N ARG A 110 41.77 -3.51 -21.82
CA ARG A 110 41.25 -3.54 -23.19
C ARG A 110 41.85 -4.75 -23.91
N PRO A 111 41.05 -5.58 -24.59
CA PRO A 111 41.61 -6.61 -25.45
C PRO A 111 42.46 -5.95 -26.54
N HIS A 112 43.61 -6.55 -26.83
CA HIS A 112 44.52 -6.09 -27.89
C HIS A 112 43.75 -6.07 -29.22
N GLY A 113 43.72 -4.91 -29.89
CA GLY A 113 43.07 -4.73 -31.19
C GLY A 113 41.74 -3.96 -31.20
N SER A 114 41.21 -3.47 -30.07
CA SER A 114 40.04 -2.58 -30.10
C SER A 114 40.43 -1.15 -30.50
N SER A 115 40.50 -0.85 -31.81
CA SER A 115 40.65 0.53 -32.29
C SER A 115 39.40 1.34 -31.93
N SER A 116 39.56 2.41 -31.14
CA SER A 116 38.53 3.44 -31.01
C SER A 116 38.47 4.22 -32.33
N PHE A 117 37.42 4.01 -33.11
CA PHE A 117 37.09 4.93 -34.19
C PHE A 117 36.61 6.24 -33.55
N SER A 118 37.34 7.32 -33.81
CA SER A 118 36.96 8.71 -33.49
C SER A 118 35.93 9.23 -34.49
#